data_AF-W2S6N7-F1
#
_entry.id   AF-W2S6N7-F1
#
_cell.length_a   1.000
_cell.length_b   1.000
_cell.length_c   1.000
_cell.angle_alpha   90.00
_cell.angle_beta   90.00
_cell.angle_gamma   90.00
#
_symmetry.space_group_name_H-M   'P 1'
#
loop_
_entity.id
_entity.type
_entity.pdbx_description
1 polymer ?
#
loop_
_entity_poly.entity_id
_entity_poly.type
_entity_poly.pdbx_seq_one_letter_code
_entity_poly.pdbx_strand_id
1 'polypeptide(L)'
;MPPICRRCQLWQQSLRSLKTARRRYATQSFRTRNRHDPQPKTPPEASRPTSRILHAIRTSFLLAPFRRLLQRVPGPNRRFIGTTLKLTPIFVLLALHFPYQRMPVSGSSMAPFLNPNNAPHLPETKDMILVKRLGSYDLWGYWLQRLSLRAMGQTTQQPLRRGDIVVFDTPHDPNKVAVKRVVGLAGDKVKTLKGFDGGDEVVVQHNHLWVEGDADDREKSRDSNWYGQISQNLVIGRVVAVFDSWWSPRWIKLEEHHWPAREQGRVTENAVLEEQEDPNKRGWRQGWVDGSAEQILKQMKTQEKRLINDLVLSTGQRKATAQYYVEALKERTRNDPETKALTEQMIERLDSVFTKAGLLVVVDEQNNAGLVPTKEGEEMAREYLRKKPAEDVYSPEEILQRRREYTEARLKMEAEKLNNYEEWAWINKYTPKTVLQNKLNRRKTQFEKEQRELELEQARQQAAERESERLQAAHLALSHPQK
;
A
#
# COMPACT_ATOMS: atom_id res chain seq x y z
N MET A 1 32.01 50.12 -18.88
CA MET A 1 31.53 48.98 -18.07
C MET A 1 30.10 49.25 -17.63
N PRO A 2 29.24 48.22 -17.62
CA PRO A 2 27.79 48.35 -17.76
C PRO A 2 27.03 48.39 -16.41
N PRO A 3 25.77 48.87 -16.43
CA PRO A 3 24.88 48.89 -15.27
C PRO A 3 24.23 47.51 -15.03
N ILE A 4 24.19 47.10 -13.75
CA ILE A 4 23.63 45.83 -13.31
C ILE A 4 22.08 45.90 -13.24
N CYS A 5 21.49 45.23 -14.23
CA CYS A 5 20.37 44.28 -14.21
C CYS A 5 19.00 44.64 -13.56
N ARG A 6 18.03 44.90 -14.44
CA ARG A 6 16.57 45.11 -14.26
C ARG A 6 15.76 43.94 -13.67
N ARG A 7 16.36 42.94 -13.01
CA ARG A 7 15.63 41.74 -12.55
C ARG A 7 15.13 41.76 -11.11
N CYS A 8 15.50 42.76 -10.30
CA CYS A 8 15.01 42.88 -8.91
C CYS A 8 13.81 43.83 -8.72
N GLN A 9 13.45 44.66 -9.71
CA GLN A 9 12.31 45.59 -9.59
C GLN A 9 10.94 44.99 -9.96
N LEU A 10 10.91 43.83 -10.62
CA LEU A 10 9.65 43.19 -11.04
C LEU A 10 9.03 42.24 -10.00
N TRP A 11 9.74 41.94 -8.91
CA TRP A 11 9.22 41.05 -7.86
C TRP A 11 8.41 41.78 -6.76
N GLN A 12 8.57 43.10 -6.63
CA GLN A 12 7.78 43.90 -5.68
C GLN A 12 6.45 44.44 -6.24
N GLN A 13 6.21 44.35 -7.55
CA GLN A 13 4.95 44.79 -8.18
C GLN A 13 3.92 43.65 -8.38
N SER A 14 4.32 42.38 -8.33
CA SER A 14 3.43 41.21 -8.51
C SER A 14 2.58 40.86 -7.26
N LEU A 15 3.05 41.16 -6.05
CA LEU A 15 2.33 40.83 -4.80
C LEU A 15 1.27 41.87 -4.38
N ARG A 16 1.13 42.98 -5.12
CA ARG A 16 0.09 44.00 -4.90
C ARG A 16 -1.14 43.85 -5.81
N SER A 17 -1.12 43.00 -6.84
CA SER A 17 -2.28 42.77 -7.73
C SER A 17 -3.21 41.63 -7.31
N LEU A 18 -2.79 40.75 -6.38
CA LEU A 18 -3.62 39.63 -5.89
C LEU A 18 -4.48 39.97 -4.65
N LYS A 19 -4.30 41.16 -4.03
CA LYS A 19 -5.13 41.62 -2.91
C LYS A 19 -6.28 42.56 -3.32
N THR A 20 -6.38 42.96 -4.58
CA THR A 20 -7.47 43.82 -5.11
C THR A 20 -8.45 43.08 -6.03
N ALA A 21 -8.19 41.81 -6.37
CA ALA A 21 -9.06 41.02 -7.27
C ALA A 21 -10.15 40.18 -6.56
N ARG A 22 -10.29 40.26 -5.24
CA ARG A 22 -11.36 39.56 -4.48
C ARG A 22 -12.50 40.46 -4.00
N ARG A 23 -12.62 41.68 -4.57
CA ARG A 23 -13.60 42.69 -4.15
C ARG A 23 -14.45 43.27 -5.29
N ARG A 24 -14.62 42.55 -6.41
CA ARG A 24 -15.54 42.94 -7.49
C ARG A 24 -16.22 41.74 -8.14
N TYR A 25 -17.03 41.02 -7.38
CA TYR A 25 -18.12 40.20 -7.92
C TYR A 25 -19.24 40.17 -6.89
N ALA A 26 -19.92 41.30 -6.75
CA ALA A 26 -21.20 41.39 -6.04
C ALA A 26 -21.90 42.67 -6.44
N THR A 27 -22.42 42.73 -7.67
CA THR A 27 -23.58 43.56 -8.05
C THR A 27 -23.91 43.26 -9.51
N GLN A 28 -24.85 42.34 -9.73
CA GLN A 28 -25.82 42.40 -10.82
C GLN A 28 -26.83 41.26 -10.60
N SER A 29 -27.76 41.47 -9.67
CA SER A 29 -28.95 40.63 -9.57
C SER A 29 -29.92 41.05 -10.67
N PHE A 30 -30.26 40.08 -11.52
CA PHE A 30 -31.30 40.13 -12.53
C PHE A 30 -32.62 40.67 -11.98
N ARG A 31 -33.21 41.58 -12.74
CA ARG A 31 -34.53 42.16 -12.51
C ARG A 31 -35.57 41.20 -13.11
N THR A 32 -36.20 40.36 -12.28
CA THR A 32 -37.43 39.66 -12.66
C THR A 32 -38.62 40.25 -11.90
N ARG A 33 -39.59 40.65 -12.70
CA ARG A 33 -40.90 41.20 -12.33
C ARG A 33 -41.80 40.02 -11.98
N ASN A 34 -42.40 39.97 -10.79
CA ASN A 34 -43.84 39.74 -10.63
C ASN A 34 -44.30 39.45 -9.18
N ARG A 35 -45.44 40.09 -8.89
CA ARG A 35 -46.62 39.64 -8.11
C ARG A 35 -46.51 39.49 -6.59
N HIS A 36 -47.39 40.27 -5.95
CA HIS A 36 -47.91 40.08 -4.60
C HIS A 36 -48.43 38.66 -4.37
N ASP A 37 -48.05 38.04 -3.24
CA ASP A 37 -48.99 37.51 -2.23
C ASP A 37 -48.23 37.00 -0.96
N PRO A 38 -48.88 36.62 0.17
CA PRO A 38 -48.76 37.30 1.46
C PRO A 38 -47.81 36.63 2.49
N GLN A 39 -47.45 37.39 3.52
CA GLN A 39 -46.61 37.01 4.67
C GLN A 39 -47.13 35.79 5.47
N PRO A 40 -46.21 34.95 5.97
CA PRO A 40 -46.39 34.39 7.30
C PRO A 40 -45.13 34.44 8.19
N LYS A 41 -45.32 35.06 9.37
CA LYS A 41 -44.77 34.77 10.71
C LYS A 41 -43.27 34.46 10.83
N THR A 42 -42.53 35.44 11.35
CA THR A 42 -41.18 35.27 11.91
C THR A 42 -41.20 34.33 13.13
N PRO A 43 -40.36 33.27 13.19
CA PRO A 43 -40.10 32.55 14.43
C PRO A 43 -39.21 33.38 15.36
N PRO A 44 -39.33 33.22 16.70
CA PRO A 44 -38.56 34.00 17.65
C PRO A 44 -37.09 33.61 17.59
N GLU A 45 -36.26 34.65 17.73
CA GLU A 45 -34.81 34.64 17.72
C GLU A 45 -34.23 33.66 18.77
N ALA A 46 -33.58 32.60 18.29
CA ALA A 46 -32.93 31.60 19.13
C ALA A 46 -31.70 32.23 19.82
N SER A 47 -31.86 32.69 21.05
CA SER A 47 -30.77 33.13 21.91
C SER A 47 -29.77 31.99 22.14
N ARG A 48 -28.49 32.24 21.84
CA ARG A 48 -27.36 31.30 21.92
C ARG A 48 -27.27 30.59 23.28
N PRO A 49 -27.23 29.24 23.35
CA PRO A 49 -27.32 28.48 24.61
C PRO A 49 -25.96 28.26 25.32
N THR A 50 -24.89 28.96 24.94
CA THR A 50 -23.55 28.68 25.48
C THR A 50 -23.22 29.44 26.76
N SER A 51 -23.95 30.51 27.11
CA SER A 51 -23.68 31.30 28.32
C SER A 51 -24.35 30.77 29.59
N ARG A 52 -25.52 30.11 29.48
CA ARG A 52 -26.30 29.64 30.63
C ARG A 52 -25.70 28.41 31.32
N ILE A 53 -25.10 27.49 30.57
CA ILE A 53 -24.49 26.27 31.13
C ILE A 53 -23.24 26.63 31.96
N LEU A 54 -22.41 27.54 31.46
CA LEU A 54 -21.23 28.03 32.19
C LEU A 54 -21.63 28.82 33.45
N HIS A 55 -22.74 29.57 33.41
CA HIS A 55 -23.23 30.30 34.58
C HIS A 55 -23.83 29.37 35.65
N ALA A 56 -24.54 28.31 35.23
CA ALA A 56 -25.11 27.30 36.12
C ALA A 56 -24.04 26.45 36.82
N ILE A 57 -22.94 26.12 36.13
CA ILE A 57 -21.78 25.44 36.73
C ILE A 57 -21.09 26.34 37.77
N ARG A 58 -21.03 27.66 37.53
CA ARG A 58 -20.38 28.64 38.42
C ARG A 58 -21.15 28.90 39.72
N THR A 59 -22.45 28.57 39.75
CA THR A 59 -23.37 28.73 40.89
C THR A 59 -23.94 27.40 41.39
N SER A 60 -23.25 26.29 41.12
CA SER A 60 -23.67 24.95 41.55
C SER A 60 -23.71 24.86 43.09
N PHE A 61 -24.92 24.65 43.65
CA PHE A 61 -25.18 24.52 45.08
C PHE A 61 -24.35 23.43 45.77
N LEU A 62 -23.89 22.42 45.03
CA LEU A 62 -23.07 21.32 45.52
C LEU A 62 -21.68 21.74 46.02
N LEU A 63 -21.12 22.84 45.50
CA LEU A 63 -19.81 23.36 45.90
C LEU A 63 -19.89 24.52 46.92
N ALA A 64 -21.10 25.01 47.22
CA ALA A 64 -21.34 26.11 48.14
C ALA A 64 -20.81 25.89 49.58
N PRO A 65 -20.98 24.72 50.23
CA PRO A 65 -20.44 24.50 51.57
C PRO A 65 -18.90 24.49 51.58
N PHE A 66 -18.29 23.90 50.55
CA PHE A 66 -16.83 23.87 50.38
C PHE A 66 -16.24 25.28 50.13
N ARG A 67 -16.96 26.12 49.39
CA ARG A 67 -16.58 27.52 49.14
C ARG A 67 -16.56 28.37 50.42
N ARG A 68 -17.52 28.14 51.33
CA ARG A 68 -17.58 28.81 52.65
C ARG A 68 -16.47 28.34 53.58
N LEU A 69 -16.12 27.04 53.54
CA LEU A 69 -15.01 26.48 54.32
C LEU A 69 -13.65 27.05 53.86
N LEU A 70 -13.42 27.16 52.54
CA LEU A 70 -12.22 27.75 51.95
C LEU A 70 -12.05 29.25 52.23
N GLN A 71 -13.13 29.98 52.54
CA GLN A 71 -13.08 31.40 52.90
C GLN A 71 -12.56 31.65 54.33
N ARG A 72 -12.57 30.64 55.20
CA ARG A 72 -12.01 30.71 56.57
C ARG A 72 -10.49 30.48 56.62
N VAL A 73 -9.88 30.10 55.49
CA VAL A 73 -8.45 29.79 55.39
C VAL A 73 -7.66 31.06 55.03
N PRO A 74 -6.52 31.35 55.70
CA PRO A 74 -5.66 32.49 55.37
C PRO A 74 -5.27 32.56 53.88
N GLY A 75 -5.16 33.77 53.35
CA GLY A 75 -4.96 34.04 51.92
C GLY A 75 -3.88 33.20 51.20
N PRO A 76 -2.67 33.01 51.78
CA PRO A 76 -1.62 32.17 51.18
C PRO A 76 -2.06 30.71 51.00
N ASN A 77 -2.70 30.15 52.02
CA ASN A 77 -3.13 28.76 52.05
C ASN A 77 -4.34 28.51 51.14
N ARG A 78 -5.24 29.50 50.99
CA ARG A 78 -6.37 29.42 50.05
C ARG A 78 -5.93 29.36 48.59
N ARG A 79 -4.87 30.10 48.22
CA ARG A 79 -4.27 30.04 46.88
C ARG A 79 -3.63 28.68 46.63
N PHE A 80 -2.89 28.17 47.60
CA PHE A 80 -2.29 26.83 47.53
C PHE A 80 -3.35 25.74 47.34
N ILE A 81 -4.38 25.67 48.20
CA ILE A 81 -5.45 24.67 48.11
C ILE A 81 -6.24 24.80 46.80
N GLY A 82 -6.50 26.03 46.35
CA GLY A 82 -7.18 26.27 45.08
C GLY A 82 -6.37 25.83 43.85
N THR A 83 -5.04 25.94 43.91
CA THR A 83 -4.14 25.49 42.85
C THR A 83 -3.99 23.97 42.87
N THR A 84 -3.81 23.35 44.04
CA THR A 84 -3.69 21.90 44.15
C THR A 84 -4.97 21.21 43.66
N LEU A 85 -6.16 21.61 44.12
CA LEU A 85 -7.43 21.01 43.67
C LEU A 85 -7.67 21.11 42.16
N LYS A 86 -7.13 22.13 41.49
CA LYS A 86 -7.22 22.27 40.03
C LYS A 86 -6.26 21.35 39.29
N LEU A 87 -5.06 21.17 39.83
CA LEU A 87 -4.02 20.34 39.22
C LEU A 87 -4.16 18.86 39.56
N THR A 88 -4.73 18.51 40.72
CA THR A 88 -4.94 17.13 41.16
C THR A 88 -5.64 16.25 40.11
N PRO A 89 -6.81 16.61 39.53
CA PRO A 89 -7.45 15.76 38.52
C PRO A 89 -6.60 15.60 37.25
N ILE A 90 -5.79 16.61 36.91
CA ILE A 90 -4.85 16.52 35.79
C ILE A 90 -3.75 15.51 36.14
N PHE A 91 -3.09 15.64 37.30
CA PHE A 91 -2.06 14.69 37.72
C PHE A 91 -2.59 13.26 37.91
N VAL A 92 -3.80 13.09 38.43
CA VAL A 92 -4.45 11.77 38.56
C VAL A 92 -4.71 11.16 37.18
N LEU A 93 -5.26 11.93 36.24
CA LEU A 93 -5.44 11.48 34.86
C LEU A 93 -4.09 11.11 34.22
N LEU A 94 -3.06 11.94 34.41
CA LEU A 94 -1.72 11.70 33.88
C LEU A 94 -1.09 10.42 34.48
N ALA A 95 -1.28 10.17 35.77
CA ALA A 95 -0.79 8.97 36.44
C ALA A 95 -1.55 7.70 35.98
N LEU A 96 -2.88 7.79 35.82
CA LEU A 96 -3.71 6.67 35.35
C LEU A 96 -3.44 6.29 33.89
N HIS A 97 -3.04 7.25 33.06
CA HIS A 97 -2.72 7.05 31.65
C HIS A 97 -1.21 6.97 31.36
N PHE A 98 -0.38 6.79 32.39
CA PHE A 98 1.06 6.65 32.20
C PHE A 98 1.36 5.32 31.45
N PRO A 99 2.05 5.36 30.29
CA PRO A 99 2.15 4.20 29.41
C PRO A 99 3.16 3.16 29.87
N TYR A 100 3.96 3.44 30.89
CA TYR A 100 4.99 2.52 31.39
C TYR A 100 4.64 1.98 32.78
N GLN A 101 4.73 0.68 32.95
CA GLN A 101 4.51 0.00 34.22
C GLN A 101 5.73 -0.86 34.57
N ARG A 102 6.14 -0.85 35.83
CA ARG A 102 7.16 -1.77 36.36
C ARG A 102 6.48 -3.04 36.87
N MET A 103 7.04 -4.20 36.56
CA MET A 103 6.52 -5.50 37.01
C MET A 103 7.68 -6.40 37.45
N PRO A 104 7.60 -7.07 38.61
CA PRO A 104 8.54 -8.12 38.96
C PRO A 104 8.22 -9.39 38.17
N VAL A 105 9.24 -10.09 37.70
CA VAL A 105 9.11 -11.38 37.00
C VAL A 105 9.85 -12.44 37.79
N SER A 106 9.19 -13.57 37.99
CA SER A 106 9.73 -14.77 38.64
C SER A 106 9.54 -15.99 37.73
N GLY A 107 10.33 -17.03 37.94
CA GLY A 107 10.28 -18.28 37.19
C GLY A 107 11.37 -18.44 36.13
N SER A 108 11.48 -19.68 35.63
CA SER A 108 12.55 -20.16 34.75
C SER A 108 12.25 -20.19 33.27
N SER A 109 10.99 -19.99 32.88
CA SER A 109 10.54 -20.09 31.49
C SER A 109 11.21 -19.11 30.52
N MET A 110 11.66 -17.94 31.01
CA MET A 110 12.34 -16.92 30.21
C MET A 110 13.87 -16.93 30.42
N ALA A 111 14.41 -17.91 31.15
CA ALA A 111 15.84 -18.07 31.30
C ALA A 111 16.46 -18.56 29.97
N PRO A 112 17.67 -18.09 29.59
CA PRO A 112 18.59 -17.27 30.38
C PRO A 112 18.32 -15.76 30.32
N PHE A 113 17.39 -15.29 29.50
CA PHE A 113 17.20 -13.86 29.24
C PHE A 113 16.65 -13.08 30.45
N LEU A 114 15.63 -13.63 31.12
CA LEU A 114 15.15 -13.17 32.42
C LEU A 114 15.41 -14.24 33.48
N ASN A 115 15.76 -13.80 34.68
CA ASN A 115 16.06 -14.64 35.84
C ASN A 115 17.12 -15.71 35.49
N PRO A 116 18.36 -15.31 35.17
CA PRO A 116 19.40 -16.25 34.74
C PRO A 116 19.73 -17.30 35.81
N ASN A 117 19.57 -16.97 37.09
CA ASN A 117 19.79 -17.90 38.19
C ASN A 117 18.45 -18.54 38.60
N ASN A 118 18.19 -19.73 38.05
CA ASN A 118 17.03 -20.57 38.36
C ASN A 118 17.41 -21.99 38.78
N ALA A 119 18.65 -22.19 39.24
CA ALA A 119 19.10 -23.49 39.72
C ALA A 119 18.42 -23.83 41.07
N PRO A 120 18.02 -25.09 41.32
CA PRO A 120 17.28 -25.47 42.54
C PRO A 120 18.00 -25.15 43.86
N HIS A 121 19.34 -25.01 43.81
CA HIS A 121 20.21 -24.80 44.96
C HIS A 121 20.60 -23.32 45.16
N LEU A 122 20.15 -22.41 44.30
CA LEU A 122 20.41 -20.97 44.40
C LEU A 122 19.12 -20.21 44.68
N PRO A 123 19.19 -19.07 45.38
CA PRO A 123 18.02 -18.22 45.57
C PRO A 123 17.50 -17.72 44.22
N GLU A 124 16.18 -17.81 44.02
CA GLU A 124 15.52 -17.35 42.80
C GLU A 124 15.79 -15.85 42.58
N THR A 125 16.37 -15.52 41.43
CA THR A 125 16.52 -14.13 41.01
C THR A 125 15.18 -13.58 40.52
N LYS A 126 14.82 -12.37 40.95
CA LYS A 126 13.61 -11.67 40.53
C LYS A 126 14.00 -10.42 39.76
N ASP A 127 13.89 -10.49 38.45
CA ASP A 127 14.13 -9.34 37.59
C ASP A 127 12.93 -8.40 37.60
N MET A 128 13.22 -7.10 37.57
CA MET A 128 12.20 -6.07 37.44
C MET A 128 12.17 -5.61 35.98
N ILE A 129 11.03 -5.71 35.32
CA ILE A 129 10.88 -5.32 33.92
C ILE A 129 10.09 -4.03 33.77
N LEU A 130 10.42 -3.25 32.74
CA LEU A 130 9.67 -2.09 32.30
C LEU A 130 8.78 -2.48 31.13
N VAL A 131 7.47 -2.40 31.33
CA VAL A 131 6.45 -2.76 30.33
C VAL A 131 5.83 -1.49 29.79
N LYS A 132 5.87 -1.31 28.47
CA LYS A 132 5.06 -0.31 27.76
C LYS A 132 3.69 -0.92 27.49
N ARG A 133 2.64 -0.40 28.15
CA ARG A 133 1.26 -0.87 27.97
C ARG A 133 0.78 -0.63 26.53
N LEU A 134 0.16 -1.65 25.95
CA LEU A 134 -0.50 -1.62 24.65
C LEU A 134 -1.99 -1.29 24.88
N GLY A 135 -2.61 -0.52 23.98
CA GLY A 135 -4.04 -0.17 24.08
C GLY A 135 -4.42 0.92 25.09
N SER A 136 -3.47 1.53 25.80
CA SER A 136 -3.75 2.77 26.54
C SER A 136 -4.06 3.86 25.51
N TYR A 137 -5.26 4.45 25.54
CA TYR A 137 -5.55 5.65 24.76
C TYR A 137 -4.44 6.66 25.06
N ASP A 138 -3.69 7.04 24.03
CA ASP A 138 -2.54 7.93 24.11
C ASP A 138 -2.98 9.37 24.37
N LEU A 139 -3.67 9.59 25.49
CA LEU A 139 -4.01 10.92 25.99
C LEU A 139 -2.73 11.72 26.23
N TRP A 140 -1.63 11.03 26.60
CA TRP A 140 -0.31 11.62 26.76
C TRP A 140 0.25 12.19 25.44
N GLY A 141 0.29 11.39 24.37
CA GLY A 141 0.69 11.82 23.04
C GLY A 141 -0.26 12.87 22.46
N TYR A 142 -1.57 12.76 22.68
CA TYR A 142 -2.54 13.77 22.27
C TYR A 142 -2.30 15.13 22.96
N TRP A 143 -2.06 15.14 24.28
CA TRP A 143 -1.77 16.36 25.03
C TRP A 143 -0.39 16.95 24.68
N LEU A 144 0.65 16.12 24.55
CA LEU A 144 2.00 16.57 24.18
C LEU A 144 2.08 17.10 22.73
N GLN A 145 1.35 16.49 21.80
CA GLN A 145 1.24 16.95 20.43
C GLN A 145 0.59 18.35 20.37
N ARG A 146 -0.43 18.61 21.19
CA ARG A 146 -1.07 19.94 21.30
C ARG A 146 -0.18 21.00 21.96
N LEU A 147 0.77 20.61 22.80
CA LEU A 147 1.78 21.48 23.39
C LEU A 147 2.96 21.78 22.44
N SER A 148 2.90 21.37 21.16
CA SER A 148 3.98 21.54 20.17
C SER A 148 5.30 20.84 20.55
N LEU A 149 5.28 19.93 21.54
CA LEU A 149 6.39 19.04 21.89
C LEU A 149 6.38 17.82 20.95
N ARG A 150 6.46 18.09 19.64
CA ARG A 150 6.33 17.09 18.56
C ARG A 150 7.37 15.97 18.66
N ALA A 151 8.50 16.23 19.30
CA ALA A 151 9.57 15.26 19.55
C ALA A 151 9.20 14.18 20.59
N MET A 152 8.21 14.41 21.46
CA MET A 152 7.78 13.45 22.49
C MET A 152 6.40 12.82 22.21
N GLY A 153 5.71 13.23 21.14
CA GLY A 153 4.27 13.00 20.94
C GLY A 153 3.89 12.19 19.70
N GLN A 154 4.70 11.21 19.29
CA GLN A 154 4.28 10.16 18.35
C GLN A 154 4.48 8.79 18.97
N THR A 155 3.60 8.41 19.90
CA THR A 155 3.39 7.01 20.28
C THR A 155 2.43 6.40 19.27
N THR A 156 2.84 6.32 17.99
CA THR A 156 2.20 5.33 17.12
C THR A 156 2.41 4.00 17.83
N GLN A 157 1.33 3.27 18.09
CA GLN A 157 1.40 1.93 18.66
C GLN A 157 2.29 1.14 17.71
N GLN A 158 3.54 0.90 18.11
CA GLN A 158 4.44 0.11 17.29
C GLN A 158 3.80 -1.27 17.20
N PRO A 159 3.56 -1.78 15.98
CA PRO A 159 3.05 -3.13 15.84
C PRO A 159 4.01 -4.10 16.53
N LEU A 160 3.47 -5.14 17.16
CA LEU A 160 4.29 -6.20 17.74
C LEU A 160 5.20 -6.79 16.67
N ARG A 161 6.47 -6.95 17.01
CA ARG A 161 7.51 -7.53 16.14
C ARG A 161 7.88 -8.92 16.64
N ARG A 162 8.35 -9.77 15.73
CA ARG A 162 8.97 -11.05 16.10
C ARG A 162 10.17 -10.81 17.02
N GLY A 163 10.27 -11.59 18.07
CA GLY A 163 11.27 -11.48 19.13
C GLY A 163 10.93 -10.45 20.23
N ASP A 164 9.86 -9.65 20.08
CA ASP A 164 9.40 -8.80 21.19
C ASP A 164 9.01 -9.68 22.38
N ILE A 165 9.24 -9.18 23.60
CA ILE A 165 8.80 -9.84 24.82
C ILE A 165 7.51 -9.18 25.26
N VAL A 166 6.47 -9.97 25.43
CA VAL A 166 5.12 -9.50 25.74
C VAL A 166 4.67 -10.01 27.09
N VAL A 167 3.93 -9.15 27.78
CA VAL A 167 3.20 -9.47 29.00
C VAL A 167 1.73 -9.58 28.65
N PHE A 168 1.11 -10.71 28.98
CA PHE A 168 -0.26 -11.01 28.59
C PHE A 168 -0.99 -11.82 29.67
N ASP A 169 -2.32 -11.71 29.69
CA ASP A 169 -3.17 -12.53 30.55
C ASP A 169 -3.20 -13.97 30.04
N THR A 170 -2.97 -14.95 30.93
CA THR A 170 -2.89 -16.34 30.48
C THR A 170 -4.25 -16.84 30.01
N PRO A 171 -4.31 -17.59 28.89
CA PRO A 171 -5.59 -18.03 28.32
C PRO A 171 -6.37 -18.99 29.24
N HIS A 172 -5.69 -19.67 30.16
CA HIS A 172 -6.30 -20.61 31.10
C HIS A 172 -6.76 -19.98 32.41
N ASP A 173 -6.14 -18.86 32.82
CA ASP A 173 -6.40 -18.21 34.09
C ASP A 173 -6.24 -16.69 33.93
N PRO A 174 -7.34 -15.91 33.79
CA PRO A 174 -7.27 -14.48 33.58
C PRO A 174 -6.74 -13.71 34.80
N ASN A 175 -6.60 -14.35 35.96
CA ASN A 175 -5.99 -13.73 37.14
C ASN A 175 -4.46 -13.87 37.15
N LYS A 176 -3.89 -14.62 36.20
CA LYS A 176 -2.45 -14.84 36.07
C LYS A 176 -1.92 -14.18 34.81
N VAL A 177 -0.77 -13.56 34.97
CA VAL A 177 -0.07 -12.87 33.90
C VAL A 177 1.19 -13.66 33.56
N ALA A 178 1.49 -13.82 32.27
CA ALA A 178 2.70 -14.48 31.81
C ALA A 178 3.57 -13.52 30.97
N VAL A 179 4.86 -13.78 31.00
CA VAL A 179 5.86 -13.14 30.15
C VAL A 179 6.41 -14.20 29.21
N LYS A 180 6.32 -13.94 27.91
CA LYS A 180 6.81 -14.81 26.82
C LYS A 180 7.36 -13.98 25.67
N ARG A 181 8.16 -14.61 24.82
CA ARG A 181 8.68 -14.01 23.58
C ARG A 181 7.73 -14.30 22.42
N VAL A 182 7.49 -13.31 21.58
CA VAL A 182 6.75 -13.45 20.32
C VAL A 182 7.62 -14.16 19.31
N VAL A 183 7.23 -15.36 18.91
CA VAL A 183 7.93 -16.18 17.94
C VAL A 183 7.32 -16.02 16.55
N GLY A 184 5.98 -16.07 16.48
CA GLY A 184 5.22 -15.92 15.24
C GLY A 184 4.14 -14.85 15.35
N LEU A 185 3.98 -14.08 14.28
CA LEU A 185 2.92 -13.11 14.05
C LEU A 185 1.88 -13.69 13.10
N ALA A 186 0.73 -13.03 13.00
CA ALA A 186 -0.33 -13.39 12.05
C ALA A 186 0.23 -13.59 10.63
N GLY A 187 -0.07 -14.75 10.04
CA GLY A 187 0.39 -15.14 8.71
C GLY A 187 1.72 -15.90 8.68
N ASP A 188 2.43 -16.03 9.80
CA ASP A 188 3.63 -16.86 9.89
C ASP A 188 3.28 -18.34 9.97
N LYS A 189 4.18 -19.19 9.47
CA LYS A 189 4.14 -20.64 9.69
C LYS A 189 5.22 -21.02 10.69
N VAL A 190 4.82 -21.65 11.79
CA VAL A 190 5.71 -22.02 12.89
C VAL A 190 5.77 -23.53 13.02
N LYS A 191 6.99 -24.08 13.05
CA LYS A 191 7.23 -25.47 13.43
C LYS A 191 7.13 -25.62 14.95
N THR A 192 6.21 -26.46 15.38
CA THR A 192 5.90 -26.68 16.80
C THR A 192 6.93 -27.62 17.43
N LEU A 193 7.04 -27.57 18.76
CA LEU A 193 7.88 -28.50 19.52
C LEU A 193 7.17 -29.85 19.68
N LYS A 194 7.95 -30.94 19.66
CA LYS A 194 7.46 -32.32 19.82
C LYS A 194 6.54 -32.45 21.03
N GLY A 195 5.36 -33.05 20.83
CA GLY A 195 4.33 -33.26 21.86
C GLY A 195 3.26 -32.17 21.93
N PHE A 196 3.15 -31.30 20.92
CA PHE A 196 2.01 -30.40 20.76
C PHE A 196 0.90 -31.10 19.95
N ASP A 197 -0.34 -31.09 20.47
CA ASP A 197 -1.46 -31.84 19.89
C ASP A 197 -2.00 -31.24 18.58
N GLY A 198 -1.66 -29.99 18.26
CA GLY A 198 -2.14 -29.29 17.06
C GLY A 198 -1.31 -29.52 15.79
N GLY A 199 -0.39 -30.48 15.79
CA GLY A 199 0.44 -30.87 14.64
C GLY A 199 1.83 -30.21 14.62
N ASP A 200 2.71 -30.73 13.75
CA ASP A 200 4.12 -30.29 13.63
C ASP A 200 4.29 -28.88 13.06
N GLU A 201 3.29 -28.36 12.34
CA GLU A 201 3.30 -27.02 11.75
C GLU A 201 1.98 -26.31 11.97
N VAL A 202 2.05 -25.05 12.42
CA VAL A 202 0.88 -24.20 12.66
C VAL A 202 1.03 -22.88 11.93
N VAL A 203 -0.01 -22.49 11.21
CA VAL A 203 -0.13 -21.15 10.63
C VAL A 203 -0.82 -20.24 11.64
N VAL A 204 -0.14 -19.16 12.03
CA VAL A 204 -0.66 -18.20 13.03
C VAL A 204 -1.80 -17.40 12.41
N GLN A 205 -2.96 -17.45 13.04
CA GLN A 205 -4.16 -16.79 12.55
C GLN A 205 -4.09 -15.25 12.67
N HIS A 206 -4.99 -14.58 11.95
CA HIS A 206 -5.17 -13.13 12.10
C HIS A 206 -5.49 -12.76 13.55
N ASN A 207 -4.92 -11.65 14.02
CA ASN A 207 -5.05 -11.16 15.40
C ASN A 207 -4.60 -12.16 16.49
N HIS A 208 -3.78 -13.14 16.12
CA HIS A 208 -3.16 -14.08 17.05
C HIS A 208 -1.63 -13.97 17.01
N LEU A 209 -0.99 -14.55 18.02
CA LEU A 209 0.45 -14.63 18.20
C LEU A 209 0.83 -16.06 18.60
N TRP A 210 1.99 -16.51 18.15
CA TRP A 210 2.67 -17.67 18.71
C TRP A 210 3.75 -17.18 19.68
N VAL A 211 3.68 -17.59 20.94
CA VAL A 211 4.61 -17.13 21.98
C VAL A 211 5.30 -18.31 22.67
N GLU A 212 6.59 -18.17 22.93
CA GLU A 212 7.41 -19.21 23.56
C GLU A 212 8.27 -18.65 24.69
N GLY A 213 8.66 -19.51 25.62
CA GLY A 213 9.72 -19.20 26.57
C GLY A 213 11.11 -19.29 25.92
N ASP A 214 12.10 -18.68 26.57
CA ASP A 214 13.51 -18.80 26.14
C ASP A 214 14.19 -20.04 26.73
N ALA A 215 13.54 -20.73 27.68
CA ALA A 215 14.06 -21.94 28.29
C ALA A 215 13.99 -23.13 27.33
N ASP A 216 15.10 -23.86 27.20
CA ASP A 216 15.21 -25.03 26.32
C ASP A 216 14.34 -26.23 26.77
N ASP A 217 14.00 -26.30 28.07
CA ASP A 217 13.19 -27.39 28.63
C ASP A 217 11.69 -27.07 28.57
N ARG A 218 10.94 -27.91 27.84
CA ARG A 218 9.47 -27.82 27.71
C ARG A 218 8.73 -27.85 29.05
N GLU A 219 9.25 -28.54 30.06
CA GLU A 219 8.63 -28.59 31.39
C GLU A 219 8.76 -27.27 32.17
N LYS A 220 9.79 -26.47 31.87
CA LYS A 220 10.04 -25.18 32.50
C LYS A 220 9.23 -24.04 31.86
N SER A 221 8.71 -24.24 30.65
CA SER A 221 7.93 -23.26 29.90
C SER A 221 6.56 -23.78 29.49
N ARG A 222 5.51 -23.27 30.14
CA ARG A 222 4.13 -23.39 29.63
C ARG A 222 3.86 -22.22 28.69
N ASP A 223 3.80 -22.50 27.39
CA ASP A 223 3.70 -21.51 26.33
C ASP A 223 2.82 -22.00 25.16
N SER A 224 2.93 -21.41 23.96
CA SER A 224 2.09 -21.79 22.83
C SER A 224 2.25 -23.25 22.40
N ASN A 225 3.36 -23.92 22.73
CA ASN A 225 3.50 -25.37 22.50
C ASN A 225 2.66 -26.24 23.46
N TRP A 226 1.98 -25.62 24.44
CA TRP A 226 1.04 -26.28 25.34
C TRP A 226 -0.42 -25.93 25.02
N TYR A 227 -0.70 -24.64 24.78
CA TYR A 227 -2.07 -24.15 24.64
C TYR A 227 -2.41 -23.56 23.27
N GLY A 228 -1.44 -23.53 22.36
CA GLY A 228 -1.58 -22.97 21.02
C GLY A 228 -1.37 -21.46 20.96
N GLN A 229 -1.82 -20.87 19.86
CA GLN A 229 -1.75 -19.43 19.62
C GLN A 229 -2.63 -18.63 20.61
N ILE A 230 -2.19 -17.42 20.94
CA ILE A 230 -2.93 -16.49 21.82
C ILE A 230 -3.48 -15.30 21.03
N SER A 231 -4.60 -14.73 21.45
CA SER A 231 -5.10 -13.50 20.86
C SER A 231 -4.21 -12.31 21.23
N GLN A 232 -3.95 -11.42 20.28
CA GLN A 232 -3.24 -10.14 20.53
C GLN A 232 -3.95 -9.28 21.58
N ASN A 233 -5.27 -9.45 21.76
CA ASN A 233 -6.05 -8.69 22.74
C ASN A 233 -5.74 -9.09 24.20
N LEU A 234 -5.13 -10.26 24.44
CA LEU A 234 -4.66 -10.65 25.77
C LEU A 234 -3.37 -9.92 26.17
N VAL A 235 -2.70 -9.29 25.21
CA VAL A 235 -1.43 -8.60 25.45
C VAL A 235 -1.66 -7.29 26.19
N ILE A 236 -1.15 -7.21 27.41
CA ILE A 236 -1.17 -6.02 28.25
C ILE A 236 -0.15 -5.00 27.76
N GLY A 237 1.04 -5.47 27.36
CA GLY A 237 2.14 -4.59 26.99
C GLY A 237 3.39 -5.31 26.52
N ARG A 238 4.31 -4.53 25.98
CA ARG A 238 5.62 -4.98 25.52
C ARG A 238 6.71 -4.58 26.51
N VAL A 239 7.63 -5.49 26.80
CA VAL A 239 8.81 -5.21 27.63
C VAL A 239 9.81 -4.38 26.82
N VAL A 240 10.23 -3.25 27.39
CA VAL A 240 11.18 -2.31 26.77
C VAL A 240 12.53 -2.25 27.47
N ALA A 241 12.58 -2.56 28.76
CA ALA A 241 13.82 -2.60 29.53
C ALA A 241 13.74 -3.61 30.67
N VAL A 242 14.88 -4.12 31.08
CA VAL A 242 15.08 -4.94 32.29
C VAL A 242 15.93 -4.14 33.26
N PHE A 243 15.58 -4.16 34.55
CA PHE A 243 16.35 -3.51 35.60
C PHE A 243 17.18 -4.57 36.32
N ASP A 244 18.49 -4.55 36.10
CA ASP A 244 19.43 -5.42 36.82
C ASP A 244 19.64 -4.93 38.28
N SER A 245 19.30 -3.65 38.57
CA SER A 245 19.22 -3.04 39.90
C SER A 245 18.20 -1.88 39.89
N TRP A 246 17.82 -1.33 41.05
CA TRP A 246 16.68 -0.40 41.19
C TRP A 246 16.79 0.94 40.43
N TRP A 247 17.98 1.29 39.91
CA TRP A 247 18.23 2.53 39.15
C TRP A 247 18.78 2.33 37.73
N SER A 248 19.16 1.11 37.32
CA SER A 248 19.89 0.89 36.06
C SER A 248 19.07 0.09 35.03
N PRO A 249 18.36 0.77 34.11
CA PRO A 249 17.61 0.09 33.05
C PRO A 249 18.54 -0.36 31.91
N ARG A 250 18.51 -1.65 31.61
CA ARG A 250 19.06 -2.25 30.39
C ARG A 250 17.96 -2.28 29.32
N TRP A 251 18.09 -1.40 28.33
CA TRP A 251 17.15 -1.30 27.22
C TRP A 251 17.27 -2.50 26.29
N ILE A 252 16.13 -3.09 25.94
CA ILE A 252 16.07 -4.25 25.04
C ILE A 252 16.24 -3.76 23.61
N LYS A 253 17.28 -4.23 22.93
CA LYS A 253 17.51 -3.99 21.51
C LYS A 253 17.26 -5.28 20.75
N LEU A 254 16.14 -5.31 20.03
CA LEU A 254 15.64 -6.53 19.41
C LEU A 254 16.64 -7.18 18.44
N GLU A 255 17.41 -6.35 17.74
CA GLU A 255 18.36 -6.77 16.72
C GLU A 255 19.58 -7.51 17.31
N GLU A 256 19.93 -7.24 18.57
CA GLU A 256 21.11 -7.80 19.26
C GLU A 256 20.80 -9.12 20.01
N HIS A 257 19.53 -9.51 20.12
CA HIS A 257 19.12 -10.66 20.92
C HIS A 257 18.90 -11.94 20.11
N HIS A 258 19.63 -12.98 20.49
CA HIS A 258 19.45 -14.37 20.05
C HIS A 258 18.33 -15.04 20.86
N TRP A 259 17.54 -15.89 20.21
CA TRP A 259 16.51 -16.68 20.89
C TRP A 259 16.24 -18.00 20.13
N PRO A 260 15.84 -19.08 20.83
CA PRO A 260 15.96 -20.44 20.30
C PRO A 260 15.25 -20.70 18.97
N ALA A 261 13.99 -20.26 18.78
CA ALA A 261 13.30 -20.56 17.51
C ALA A 261 13.86 -19.79 16.30
N ARG A 262 14.49 -18.63 16.50
CA ARG A 262 15.18 -17.91 15.41
C ARG A 262 16.41 -18.67 14.95
N GLU A 263 17.20 -19.19 15.88
CA GLU A 263 18.42 -19.95 15.56
C GLU A 263 18.09 -21.31 14.92
N GLN A 264 17.01 -21.94 15.36
CA GLN A 264 16.54 -23.21 14.80
C GLN A 264 15.79 -23.03 13.47
N GLY A 265 15.57 -21.80 13.00
CA GLY A 265 14.86 -21.53 11.73
C GLY A 265 13.44 -22.08 11.70
N ARG A 266 12.75 -22.14 12.85
CA ARG A 266 11.42 -22.77 12.97
C ARG A 266 10.28 -21.91 12.41
N VAL A 267 10.53 -20.65 12.09
CA VAL A 267 9.50 -19.71 11.66
C VAL A 267 9.72 -19.34 10.20
N THR A 268 8.75 -19.62 9.36
CA THR A 268 8.66 -19.09 8.00
C THR A 268 7.81 -17.83 8.04
N GLU A 269 8.46 -16.69 7.86
CA GLU A 269 7.82 -15.37 7.95
C GLU A 269 6.82 -15.14 6.81
N ASN A 270 5.64 -14.61 7.14
CA ASN A 270 4.61 -14.21 6.17
C ASN A 270 4.19 -15.33 5.19
N ALA A 271 4.31 -16.59 5.60
CA ALA A 271 3.97 -17.75 4.77
C ALA A 271 2.58 -17.65 4.11
N VAL A 272 1.59 -17.09 4.80
CA VAL A 272 0.24 -16.88 4.24
C VAL A 272 0.20 -15.81 3.17
N LEU A 273 0.96 -14.72 3.32
CA LEU A 273 1.05 -13.69 2.29
C LEU A 273 1.78 -14.22 1.06
N GLU A 274 2.84 -15.00 1.24
CA GLU A 274 3.55 -15.68 0.14
C GLU A 274 2.67 -16.72 -0.56
N GLU A 275 1.85 -17.47 0.19
CA GLU A 275 0.89 -18.43 -0.37
C GLU A 275 -0.28 -17.73 -1.08
N GLN A 276 -0.75 -16.58 -0.57
CA GLN A 276 -1.80 -15.75 -1.17
C GLN A 276 -1.32 -14.85 -2.31
N GLU A 277 -0.02 -14.70 -2.52
CA GLU A 277 0.49 -14.04 -3.72
C GLU A 277 0.02 -14.82 -4.95
N ASP A 278 -0.77 -14.13 -5.79
CA ASP A 278 -1.26 -14.60 -7.10
C ASP A 278 -0.14 -15.43 -7.76
N PRO A 279 -0.39 -16.67 -8.22
CA PRO A 279 0.63 -17.50 -8.88
C PRO A 279 1.36 -16.77 -10.02
N ASN A 280 0.70 -15.77 -10.61
CA ASN A 280 1.30 -14.86 -11.58
C ASN A 280 2.43 -13.95 -11.03
N LYS A 281 2.50 -13.71 -9.71
CA LYS A 281 3.58 -12.97 -9.03
C LYS A 281 4.78 -13.86 -8.72
N ARG A 282 4.55 -15.14 -8.40
CA ARG A 282 5.63 -16.13 -8.15
C ARG A 282 6.56 -16.32 -9.35
N GLY A 283 6.02 -16.31 -10.57
CA GLY A 283 6.81 -16.46 -11.80
C GLY A 283 7.83 -15.34 -12.02
N TRP A 284 7.58 -14.11 -11.51
CA TRP A 284 8.53 -13.01 -11.65
C TRP A 284 9.82 -13.26 -10.86
N ARG A 285 9.72 -13.81 -9.65
CA ARG A 285 10.89 -14.14 -8.82
C ARG A 285 11.75 -15.21 -9.48
N GLN A 286 11.12 -16.29 -9.96
CA GLN A 286 11.81 -17.33 -10.70
C GLN A 286 12.56 -16.76 -11.91
N GLY A 287 11.98 -15.79 -12.62
CA GLY A 287 12.64 -15.12 -13.74
C GLY A 287 13.95 -14.40 -13.41
N TRP A 288 14.18 -13.99 -12.16
CA TRP A 288 15.46 -13.40 -11.71
C TRP A 288 16.52 -14.47 -11.45
N VAL A 289 16.12 -15.65 -11.00
CA VAL A 289 17.02 -16.77 -10.69
C VAL A 289 17.33 -17.58 -11.95
N ASP A 290 16.34 -17.79 -12.82
CA ASP A 290 16.42 -18.63 -14.02
C ASP A 290 17.08 -17.92 -15.22
N GLY A 291 17.68 -16.74 -15.02
CA GLY A 291 18.37 -15.96 -16.06
C GLY A 291 17.46 -15.24 -17.08
N SER A 292 16.14 -15.35 -16.94
CA SER A 292 15.17 -14.69 -17.84
C SER A 292 15.26 -13.16 -17.76
N ALA A 293 15.46 -12.60 -16.56
CA ALA A 293 15.65 -11.17 -16.36
C ALA A 293 16.89 -10.64 -17.10
N GLU A 294 17.96 -11.44 -17.17
CA GLU A 294 19.18 -11.09 -17.90
C GLU A 294 18.94 -11.07 -19.42
N GLN A 295 18.17 -12.03 -19.95
CA GLN A 295 17.78 -12.04 -21.36
C GLN A 295 16.94 -10.81 -21.72
N ILE A 296 15.99 -10.44 -20.86
CA ILE A 296 15.17 -9.23 -21.03
C ILE A 296 16.05 -7.98 -21.04
N LEU A 297 17.00 -7.87 -20.10
CA LEU A 297 17.95 -6.77 -20.07
C LEU A 297 18.78 -6.69 -21.35
N LYS A 298 19.25 -7.84 -21.87
CA LYS A 298 19.97 -7.93 -23.14
C LYS A 298 19.11 -7.48 -24.32
N GLN A 299 17.85 -7.90 -24.37
CA GLN A 299 16.90 -7.45 -25.40
C GLN A 299 16.66 -5.94 -25.34
N MET A 300 16.48 -5.37 -24.14
CA MET A 300 16.34 -3.91 -23.95
C MET A 300 17.61 -3.15 -24.33
N LYS A 301 18.80 -3.75 -24.18
CA LYS A 301 20.07 -3.19 -24.66
C LYS A 301 20.11 -3.19 -26.19
N THR A 302 19.78 -4.30 -26.84
CA THR A 302 19.83 -4.43 -28.30
C THR A 302 18.74 -3.62 -29.02
N GLN A 303 17.51 -3.57 -28.48
CA GLN A 303 16.33 -3.00 -29.15
C GLN A 303 15.89 -1.64 -28.56
N GLU A 304 16.83 -0.85 -28.03
CA GLU A 304 16.53 0.40 -27.31
C GLU A 304 15.64 1.38 -28.10
N LYS A 305 16.01 1.66 -29.35
CA LYS A 305 15.26 2.62 -30.20
C LYS A 305 13.82 2.18 -30.43
N ARG A 306 13.61 0.87 -30.60
CA ARG A 306 12.28 0.28 -30.78
C ARG A 306 11.46 0.42 -29.49
N LEU A 307 12.06 0.08 -28.36
CA LEU A 307 11.41 0.20 -27.04
C LEU A 307 11.00 1.63 -26.73
N ILE A 308 11.85 2.62 -27.02
CA ILE A 308 11.51 4.04 -26.84
C ILE A 308 10.29 4.42 -27.69
N ASN A 309 10.29 4.07 -28.98
CA ASN A 309 9.15 4.35 -29.86
C ASN A 309 7.85 3.71 -29.35
N ASP A 310 7.93 2.45 -28.92
CA ASP A 310 6.78 1.70 -28.39
C ASP A 310 6.24 2.33 -27.10
N LEU A 311 7.13 2.81 -26.21
CA LEU A 311 6.77 3.51 -24.96
C LEU A 311 6.15 4.88 -25.21
N VAL A 312 6.64 5.61 -26.21
CA VAL A 312 6.08 6.90 -26.60
C VAL A 312 4.64 6.73 -27.10
N LEU A 313 4.36 5.68 -27.87
CA LEU A 313 3.06 5.48 -28.54
C LEU A 313 2.03 4.67 -27.75
N SER A 314 2.45 3.64 -27.01
CA SER A 314 1.55 2.64 -26.44
C SER A 314 1.44 2.73 -24.92
N THR A 315 0.25 3.06 -24.42
CA THR A 315 -0.06 3.01 -22.98
C THR A 315 0.02 1.60 -22.40
N GLY A 316 -0.27 0.58 -23.22
CA GLY A 316 -0.13 -0.82 -22.83
C GLY A 316 1.33 -1.20 -22.58
N GLN A 317 2.25 -0.75 -23.45
CA GLN A 317 3.68 -0.98 -23.28
C GLN A 317 4.22 -0.23 -22.07
N ARG A 318 3.79 1.00 -21.84
CA ARG A 318 4.11 1.74 -20.61
C ARG A 318 3.75 0.94 -19.36
N LYS A 319 2.54 0.37 -19.31
CA LYS A 319 2.11 -0.46 -18.16
C LYS A 319 2.97 -1.71 -18.00
N ALA A 320 3.28 -2.41 -19.09
CA ALA A 320 4.12 -3.60 -19.05
C ALA A 320 5.55 -3.27 -18.58
N THR A 321 6.19 -2.25 -19.14
CA THR A 321 7.56 -1.85 -18.78
C THR A 321 7.64 -1.28 -17.36
N ALA A 322 6.60 -0.56 -16.90
CA ALA A 322 6.51 -0.11 -15.51
C ALA A 322 6.46 -1.27 -14.51
N GLN A 323 5.85 -2.41 -14.87
CA GLN A 323 5.84 -3.59 -14.02
C GLN A 323 7.25 -4.16 -13.83
N TYR A 324 8.05 -4.28 -14.90
CA TYR A 324 9.46 -4.70 -14.77
C TYR A 324 10.25 -3.78 -13.81
N TYR A 325 9.98 -2.47 -13.87
CA TYR A 325 10.62 -1.50 -12.97
C TYR A 325 10.23 -1.72 -11.50
N VAL A 326 8.94 -1.92 -11.21
CA VAL A 326 8.45 -2.23 -9.86
C VAL A 326 9.07 -3.50 -9.32
N GLU A 327 9.09 -4.56 -10.12
CA GLU A 327 9.63 -5.85 -9.69
C GLU A 327 11.13 -5.75 -9.42
N ALA A 328 11.88 -4.99 -10.24
CA ALA A 328 13.28 -4.70 -9.97
C ALA A 328 13.47 -3.91 -8.65
N LEU A 329 12.63 -2.91 -8.38
CA LEU A 329 12.67 -2.18 -7.10
C LEU A 329 12.41 -3.10 -5.89
N LYS A 330 11.45 -4.02 -6.00
CA LYS A 330 11.16 -5.01 -4.95
C LYS A 330 12.35 -5.94 -4.74
N GLU A 331 12.95 -6.45 -5.80
CA GLU A 331 14.12 -7.33 -5.69
C GLU A 331 15.31 -6.58 -5.07
N ARG A 332 15.49 -5.30 -5.39
CA ARG A 332 16.49 -4.45 -4.74
C ARG A 332 16.25 -4.31 -3.24
N THR A 333 15.00 -4.19 -2.79
CA THR A 333 14.68 -4.10 -1.36
C THR A 333 14.96 -5.40 -0.59
N ARG A 334 14.95 -6.56 -1.25
CA ARG A 334 15.32 -7.84 -0.63
C ARG A 334 16.82 -7.95 -0.37
N ASN A 335 17.65 -7.25 -1.15
CA ASN A 335 19.11 -7.18 -0.99
C ASN A 335 19.80 -8.56 -0.99
N ASP A 336 19.37 -9.45 -1.90
CA ASP A 336 19.99 -10.74 -2.15
C ASP A 336 21.33 -10.56 -2.90
N PRO A 337 22.46 -11.12 -2.42
CA PRO A 337 23.77 -10.93 -3.04
C PRO A 337 23.87 -11.39 -4.50
N GLU A 338 23.11 -12.42 -4.92
CA GLU A 338 23.19 -12.96 -6.28
C GLU A 338 22.47 -12.07 -7.31
N THR A 339 21.30 -11.54 -6.96
CA THR A 339 20.46 -10.77 -7.89
C THR A 339 20.71 -9.26 -7.84
N LYS A 340 21.42 -8.77 -6.81
CA LYS A 340 21.64 -7.33 -6.58
C LYS A 340 22.25 -6.61 -7.77
N ALA A 341 23.35 -7.13 -8.33
CA ALA A 341 24.06 -6.46 -9.43
C ALA A 341 23.22 -6.40 -10.72
N LEU A 342 22.48 -7.47 -11.02
CA LEU A 342 21.58 -7.52 -12.18
C LEU A 342 20.40 -6.54 -12.01
N THR A 343 19.86 -6.47 -10.79
CA THR A 343 18.75 -5.59 -10.45
C THR A 343 19.13 -4.12 -10.59
N GLU A 344 20.30 -3.74 -10.11
CA GLU A 344 20.82 -2.36 -10.25
C GLU A 344 20.99 -1.98 -11.73
N GLN A 345 21.56 -2.86 -12.55
CA GLN A 345 21.70 -2.64 -13.99
C GLN A 345 20.35 -2.50 -14.71
N MET A 346 19.34 -3.30 -14.31
CA MET A 346 18.01 -3.23 -14.90
C MET A 346 17.34 -1.89 -14.58
N ILE A 347 17.42 -1.42 -13.33
CA ILE A 347 16.84 -0.15 -12.89
C ILE A 347 17.48 1.01 -13.64
N GLU A 348 18.81 1.08 -13.66
CA GLU A 348 19.55 2.15 -14.35
C GLU A 348 19.17 2.20 -15.83
N ARG A 349 19.05 1.03 -16.47
CA ARG A 349 18.68 0.93 -17.87
C ARG A 349 17.26 1.42 -18.11
N LEU A 350 16.30 1.02 -17.30
CA LEU A 350 14.91 1.44 -17.41
C LEU A 350 14.76 2.96 -17.17
N ASP A 351 15.44 3.51 -16.17
CA ASP A 351 15.46 4.96 -15.90
C ASP A 351 16.00 5.75 -17.11
N SER A 352 17.06 5.25 -17.74
CA SER A 352 17.61 5.84 -18.96
C SER A 352 16.58 5.84 -20.10
N VAL A 353 15.90 4.71 -20.31
CA VAL A 353 14.90 4.56 -21.37
C VAL A 353 13.69 5.45 -21.11
N PHE A 354 13.18 5.51 -19.87
CA PHE A 354 12.04 6.36 -19.51
C PHE A 354 12.36 7.84 -19.70
N THR A 355 13.56 8.27 -19.29
CA THR A 355 14.01 9.64 -19.48
C THR A 355 14.08 9.99 -20.97
N LYS A 356 14.66 9.11 -21.80
CA LYS A 356 14.73 9.32 -23.26
C LYS A 356 13.36 9.30 -23.93
N ALA A 357 12.40 8.55 -23.41
CA ALA A 357 11.03 8.53 -23.87
C ALA A 357 10.19 9.72 -23.35
N GLY A 358 10.75 10.59 -22.50
CA GLY A 358 10.01 11.69 -21.87
C GLY A 358 8.93 11.20 -20.91
N LEU A 359 9.19 10.13 -20.16
CA LEU A 359 8.27 9.53 -19.21
C LEU A 359 8.78 9.71 -17.77
N LEU A 360 7.87 10.06 -16.86
CA LEU A 360 8.10 10.08 -15.42
C LEU A 360 7.53 8.84 -14.77
N VAL A 361 8.28 8.25 -13.86
CA VAL A 361 7.80 7.16 -13.01
C VAL A 361 7.04 7.74 -11.83
N VAL A 362 5.78 7.34 -11.68
CA VAL A 362 4.95 7.65 -10.52
C VAL A 362 4.66 6.34 -9.80
N VAL A 363 5.17 6.18 -8.58
CA VAL A 363 4.90 5.02 -7.73
C VAL A 363 3.81 5.39 -6.74
N ASP A 364 2.74 4.61 -6.68
CA ASP A 364 1.67 4.79 -5.69
C ASP A 364 2.05 4.21 -4.30
N GLU A 365 1.22 4.49 -3.29
CA GLU A 365 1.41 3.96 -1.92
C GLU A 365 1.31 2.43 -1.83
N GLN A 366 0.81 1.77 -2.88
CA GLN A 366 0.66 0.32 -3.00
C GLN A 366 1.80 -0.32 -3.80
N ASN A 367 2.89 0.42 -4.09
CA ASN A 367 4.02 0.01 -4.90
C ASN A 367 3.68 -0.37 -6.36
N ASN A 368 2.61 0.16 -6.94
CA ASN A 368 2.40 0.12 -8.39
C ASN A 368 3.05 1.34 -9.03
N ALA A 369 3.84 1.13 -10.08
CA ALA A 369 4.37 2.22 -10.89
C ALA A 369 3.53 2.44 -12.14
N GLY A 370 3.24 3.71 -12.41
CA GLY A 370 2.73 4.20 -13.68
C GLY A 370 3.77 5.07 -14.37
N LEU A 371 3.85 4.98 -15.70
CA LEU A 371 4.66 5.89 -16.52
C LEU A 371 3.76 6.98 -17.10
N VAL A 372 4.00 8.23 -16.68
CA VAL A 372 3.23 9.40 -17.10
C VAL A 372 4.10 10.25 -18.03
N PRO A 373 3.63 10.63 -19.23
CA PRO A 373 4.41 11.47 -20.13
C PRO A 373 4.59 12.88 -19.58
N THR A 374 5.80 13.42 -19.75
CA THR A 374 6.08 14.84 -19.54
C THR A 374 5.57 15.66 -20.71
N LYS A 375 5.56 17.00 -20.57
CA LYS A 375 5.24 17.90 -21.69
C LYS A 375 6.15 17.64 -22.90
N GLU A 376 7.45 17.43 -22.65
CA GLU A 376 8.44 17.09 -23.68
C GLU A 376 8.14 15.72 -24.32
N GLY A 377 7.77 14.72 -23.52
CA GLY A 377 7.36 13.41 -24.01
C GLY A 377 6.10 13.45 -24.89
N GLU A 378 5.12 14.28 -24.54
CA GLU A 378 3.94 14.50 -25.37
C GLU A 378 4.27 15.18 -26.70
N GLU A 379 5.19 16.14 -26.71
CA GLU A 379 5.65 16.81 -27.93
C GLU A 379 6.42 15.85 -28.84
N MET A 380 7.31 15.03 -28.27
CA MET A 380 8.02 13.97 -29.01
C MET A 380 7.04 12.97 -29.62
N ALA A 381 5.99 12.58 -28.89
CA ALA A 381 4.94 11.70 -29.42
C ALA A 381 4.22 12.32 -30.63
N ARG A 382 3.87 13.61 -30.55
CA ARG A 382 3.22 14.33 -31.66
C ARG A 382 4.15 14.46 -32.86
N GLU A 383 5.42 14.76 -32.64
CA GLU A 383 6.42 14.87 -33.71
C GLU A 383 6.64 13.51 -34.39
N TYR A 384 6.73 12.44 -33.62
CA TYR A 384 6.84 11.09 -34.15
C TYR A 384 5.63 10.72 -35.01
N LEU A 385 4.42 11.01 -34.53
CA LEU A 385 3.19 10.78 -35.31
C LEU A 385 3.13 11.62 -36.59
N ARG A 386 3.70 12.84 -36.57
CA ARG A 386 3.80 13.70 -37.75
C ARG A 386 4.83 13.22 -38.78
N LYS A 387 5.94 12.66 -38.31
CA LYS A 387 7.02 12.10 -39.14
C LYS A 387 6.73 10.66 -39.58
N LYS A 388 5.78 9.98 -38.93
CA LYS A 388 5.31 8.67 -39.37
C LYS A 388 4.85 8.85 -40.82
N PRO A 389 5.49 8.19 -41.81
CA PRO A 389 5.02 8.27 -43.18
C PRO A 389 3.54 7.91 -43.16
N ALA A 390 2.71 8.69 -43.87
CA ALA A 390 1.36 8.28 -44.17
C ALA A 390 1.51 6.88 -44.77
N GLU A 391 1.04 5.88 -44.03
CA GLU A 391 1.05 4.47 -44.40
C GLU A 391 0.71 4.41 -45.88
N ASP A 392 1.56 3.76 -46.68
CA ASP A 392 1.46 3.75 -48.15
C ASP A 392 -0.02 3.67 -48.53
N VAL A 393 -0.49 4.55 -49.42
CA VAL A 393 -1.89 4.55 -49.85
C VAL A 393 -2.10 3.30 -50.68
N TYR A 394 -2.23 2.18 -49.99
CA TYR A 394 -2.52 0.87 -50.52
C TYR A 394 -3.89 0.96 -51.19
N SER A 395 -4.03 0.29 -52.33
CA SER A 395 -5.34 0.09 -52.95
C SER A 395 -6.30 -0.52 -51.91
N PRO A 396 -7.60 -0.18 -51.91
CA PRO A 396 -8.58 -0.83 -51.03
C PRO A 396 -8.48 -2.36 -51.03
N GLU A 397 -8.13 -2.96 -52.16
CA GLU A 397 -7.92 -4.41 -52.28
C GLU A 397 -6.67 -4.91 -51.55
N GLU A 398 -5.56 -4.17 -51.63
CA GLU A 398 -4.30 -4.48 -50.93
C GLU A 398 -4.45 -4.36 -49.41
N ILE A 399 -5.23 -3.38 -48.94
CA ILE A 399 -5.56 -3.22 -47.51
C ILE A 399 -6.32 -4.44 -46.99
N LEU A 400 -7.32 -4.89 -47.75
CA LEU A 400 -8.11 -6.07 -47.40
C LEU A 400 -7.24 -7.33 -47.42
N GLN A 401 -6.38 -7.49 -48.42
CA GLN A 401 -5.49 -8.63 -48.52
C GLN A 401 -4.48 -8.70 -47.36
N ARG A 402 -3.81 -7.59 -47.05
CA ARG A 402 -2.90 -7.53 -45.89
C ARG A 402 -3.62 -7.76 -44.58
N ARG A 403 -4.85 -7.26 -44.44
CA ARG A 403 -5.67 -7.52 -43.26
C ARG A 403 -5.97 -9.02 -43.14
N ARG A 404 -6.25 -9.73 -44.24
CA ARG A 404 -6.43 -11.20 -44.25
C ARG A 404 -5.16 -11.92 -43.82
N GLU A 405 -4.03 -11.63 -44.47
CA GLU A 405 -2.74 -12.25 -44.16
C GLU A 405 -2.33 -12.04 -42.70
N TYR A 406 -2.51 -10.83 -42.17
CA TYR A 406 -2.26 -10.53 -40.77
C TYR A 406 -3.16 -11.34 -39.83
N THR A 407 -4.45 -11.43 -40.15
CA THR A 407 -5.42 -12.13 -39.30
C THR A 407 -5.20 -13.64 -39.32
N GLU A 408 -4.84 -14.20 -40.48
CA GLU A 408 -4.44 -15.61 -40.64
C GLU A 408 -3.14 -15.92 -39.89
N ALA A 409 -2.11 -15.10 -40.05
CA ALA A 409 -0.84 -15.26 -39.33
C ALA A 409 -1.06 -15.24 -37.82
N ARG A 410 -1.96 -14.36 -37.36
CA ARG A 410 -2.31 -14.23 -35.95
C ARG A 410 -3.11 -15.43 -35.43
N LEU A 411 -4.04 -15.98 -36.22
CA LEU A 411 -4.76 -17.21 -35.90
C LEU A 411 -3.81 -18.42 -35.82
N LYS A 412 -2.86 -18.54 -36.76
CA LYS A 412 -1.82 -19.57 -36.74
C LYS A 412 -0.97 -19.48 -35.48
N MET A 413 -0.50 -18.28 -35.15
CA MET A 413 0.27 -18.04 -33.92
C MET A 413 -0.51 -18.41 -32.66
N GLU A 414 -1.80 -18.06 -32.57
CA GLU A 414 -2.63 -18.43 -31.41
C GLU A 414 -2.95 -19.92 -31.33
N ALA A 415 -3.11 -20.60 -32.47
CA ALA A 415 -3.26 -22.05 -32.51
C ALA A 415 -1.95 -22.76 -32.10
N GLU A 416 -0.80 -22.27 -32.55
CA GLU A 416 0.52 -22.78 -32.18
C GLU A 416 0.78 -22.63 -30.67
N LYS A 417 0.42 -21.49 -30.08
CA LYS A 417 0.46 -21.29 -28.61
C LYS A 417 -0.36 -22.32 -27.84
N LEU A 418 -1.50 -22.75 -28.40
CA LEU A 418 -2.36 -23.73 -27.77
C LEU A 418 -1.81 -25.17 -27.93
N ASN A 419 -1.18 -25.45 -29.07
CA ASN A 419 -0.50 -26.73 -29.30
C ASN A 419 0.71 -26.88 -28.38
N ASN A 420 1.50 -25.81 -28.22
CA ASN A 420 2.66 -25.76 -27.33
C ASN A 420 2.31 -25.10 -25.98
N TYR A 421 1.11 -25.39 -25.47
CA TYR A 421 0.57 -24.71 -24.28
C TYR A 421 1.44 -24.90 -23.04
N GLU A 422 2.02 -26.09 -22.83
CA GLU A 422 2.86 -26.39 -21.66
C GLU A 422 4.10 -25.47 -21.61
N GLU A 423 4.77 -25.26 -22.75
CA GLU A 423 5.94 -24.37 -22.85
C GLU A 423 5.53 -22.89 -22.82
N TRP A 424 4.41 -22.54 -23.46
CA TRP A 424 3.92 -21.16 -23.55
C TRP A 424 3.36 -20.65 -22.20
N ALA A 425 2.65 -21.49 -21.46
CA ALA A 425 2.00 -21.15 -20.19
C ALA A 425 3.00 -20.88 -19.07
N TRP A 426 4.16 -21.53 -19.13
CA TRP A 426 5.27 -21.29 -18.21
C TRP A 426 5.78 -19.84 -18.27
N ILE A 427 5.86 -19.26 -19.47
CA ILE A 427 6.41 -17.90 -19.68
C ILE A 427 5.36 -16.79 -19.49
N ASN A 428 4.07 -17.06 -19.75
CA ASN A 428 3.08 -16.00 -19.97
C ASN A 428 1.92 -15.93 -18.97
N LYS A 429 2.16 -16.33 -17.70
CA LYS A 429 1.14 -16.32 -16.61
C LYS A 429 -0.04 -17.23 -16.94
N TYR A 430 -0.07 -18.41 -16.31
CA TYR A 430 -1.04 -19.50 -16.47
C TYR A 430 -2.46 -19.01 -16.81
N THR A 431 -2.72 -18.80 -18.10
CA THR A 431 -4.04 -18.47 -18.62
C THR A 431 -4.67 -19.80 -18.93
N PRO A 432 -5.78 -20.22 -18.26
CA PRO A 432 -6.30 -21.56 -18.43
C PRO A 432 -6.49 -21.91 -19.90
N LYS A 433 -6.06 -23.12 -20.31
CA LYS A 433 -6.13 -23.58 -21.72
C LYS A 433 -7.52 -23.37 -22.34
N THR A 434 -8.57 -23.52 -21.54
CA THR A 434 -9.97 -23.26 -21.92
C THR A 434 -10.24 -21.80 -22.31
N VAL A 435 -9.63 -20.83 -21.64
CA VAL A 435 -9.74 -19.39 -21.95
C VAL A 435 -9.07 -19.09 -23.29
N LEU A 436 -7.88 -19.65 -23.53
CA LEU A 436 -7.18 -19.50 -24.82
C LEU A 436 -7.95 -20.17 -25.96
N GLN A 437 -8.48 -21.36 -25.74
CA GLN A 437 -9.34 -22.05 -26.70
C GLN A 437 -10.57 -21.22 -27.05
N ASN A 438 -11.26 -20.67 -26.04
CA ASN A 438 -12.44 -19.83 -26.26
C ASN A 438 -12.09 -18.55 -27.04
N LYS A 439 -10.93 -17.95 -26.75
CA LYS A 439 -10.43 -16.78 -27.48
C LYS A 439 -10.12 -17.11 -28.94
N LEU A 440 -9.48 -18.25 -29.20
CA LEU A 440 -9.19 -18.73 -30.55
C LEU A 440 -10.49 -18.99 -31.33
N ASN A 441 -11.47 -19.66 -30.72
CA ASN A 441 -12.75 -19.97 -31.34
C ASN A 441 -13.54 -18.69 -31.71
N ARG A 442 -13.56 -17.70 -30.81
CA ARG A 442 -14.18 -16.38 -31.09
C ARG A 442 -13.51 -15.67 -32.27
N ARG A 443 -12.19 -15.79 -32.41
CA ARG A 443 -11.47 -15.18 -33.52
C ARG A 443 -11.66 -15.93 -34.83
N LYS A 444 -11.69 -17.27 -34.81
CA LYS A 444 -12.03 -18.08 -35.99
C LYS A 444 -13.41 -17.73 -36.52
N THR A 445 -14.42 -17.68 -35.65
CA THR A 445 -15.79 -17.30 -36.04
C THR A 445 -15.88 -15.86 -36.56
N GLN A 446 -15.12 -14.92 -36.00
CA GLN A 446 -15.05 -13.56 -36.53
C GLN A 446 -14.40 -13.53 -37.92
N PHE A 447 -13.29 -14.24 -38.10
CA PHE A 447 -12.60 -14.33 -39.39
C PHE A 447 -13.48 -14.97 -40.47
N GLU A 448 -14.19 -16.05 -40.15
CA GLU A 448 -15.16 -16.68 -41.07
C GLU A 448 -16.28 -15.72 -41.49
N LYS A 449 -16.75 -14.86 -40.58
CA LYS A 449 -17.74 -13.82 -40.92
C LYS A 449 -17.15 -12.78 -41.86
N GLU A 450 -15.95 -12.28 -41.56
CA GLU A 450 -15.25 -11.30 -42.40
C GLU A 450 -15.00 -11.85 -43.82
N GLN A 451 -14.68 -13.15 -43.96
CA GLN A 451 -14.52 -13.80 -45.27
C GLN A 451 -15.84 -13.85 -46.05
N ARG A 452 -16.95 -14.25 -45.40
CA ARG A 452 -18.26 -14.30 -46.05
C ARG A 452 -18.76 -12.93 -46.49
N GLU A 453 -18.53 -11.90 -45.68
CA GLU A 453 -18.89 -10.52 -46.02
C GLU A 453 -18.11 -10.05 -47.26
N LEU A 454 -16.83 -10.39 -47.35
CA LEU A 454 -15.97 -10.01 -48.47
C LEU A 454 -16.33 -10.77 -49.76
N GLU A 455 -16.62 -12.08 -49.68
CA GLU A 455 -17.14 -12.87 -50.80
C GLU A 455 -18.45 -12.30 -51.33
N LEU A 456 -19.35 -11.87 -50.43
CA LEU A 456 -20.61 -11.24 -50.79
C LEU A 456 -20.38 -9.89 -51.51
N GLU A 457 -19.42 -9.11 -51.04
CA GLU A 457 -19.07 -7.81 -51.64
C GLU A 457 -18.45 -7.98 -53.04
N GLN A 458 -17.55 -8.95 -53.22
CA GLN A 458 -16.99 -9.30 -54.53
C GLN A 458 -18.07 -9.80 -55.50
N ALA A 459 -19.00 -10.63 -55.03
CA ALA A 459 -20.13 -11.08 -55.84
C ALA A 459 -21.05 -9.93 -56.28
N ARG A 460 -21.26 -8.93 -55.41
CA ARG A 460 -22.01 -7.71 -55.75
C ARG A 460 -21.30 -6.85 -56.80
N GLN A 461 -19.98 -6.69 -56.69
CA GLN A 461 -19.19 -5.96 -57.67
C GLN A 461 -19.27 -6.63 -59.06
N GLN A 462 -19.06 -7.95 -59.12
CA GLN A 462 -19.17 -8.70 -60.37
C GLN A 462 -20.58 -8.66 -60.98
N ALA A 463 -21.63 -8.67 -60.15
CA ALA A 463 -23.00 -8.53 -60.63
C ALA A 463 -23.26 -7.14 -61.24
N ALA A 464 -22.76 -6.08 -60.60
CA ALA A 464 -22.87 -4.71 -61.09
C ALA A 464 -22.09 -4.50 -62.40
N GLU A 465 -20.89 -5.09 -62.52
CA GLU A 465 -20.11 -5.07 -63.76
C GLU A 465 -20.87 -5.75 -64.91
N ARG A 466 -21.40 -6.95 -64.69
CA ARG A 466 -22.22 -7.67 -65.70
C ARG A 466 -23.47 -6.88 -66.10
N GLU A 467 -24.10 -6.18 -65.17
CA GLU A 467 -25.24 -5.32 -65.47
C GLU A 467 -24.83 -4.12 -66.32
N SER A 468 -23.69 -3.49 -66.00
CA SER A 468 -23.14 -2.38 -66.79
C SER A 468 -22.75 -2.81 -68.20
N GLU A 469 -22.16 -3.99 -68.38
CA GLU A 469 -21.83 -4.57 -69.68
C GLU A 469 -23.09 -4.85 -70.49
N ARG A 470 -24.14 -5.39 -69.86
CA ARG A 470 -25.45 -5.62 -70.50
C ARG A 470 -26.08 -4.31 -70.98
N LEU A 471 -26.04 -3.27 -70.16
CA LEU A 471 -26.56 -1.95 -70.52
C LEU A 471 -25.75 -1.31 -71.65
N GLN A 472 -24.42 -1.43 -71.62
CA GLN A 472 -23.54 -0.96 -72.71
C GLN A 472 -23.82 -1.70 -74.03
N ALA A 473 -23.96 -3.03 -73.99
CA ALA A 473 -24.29 -3.83 -75.17
C ALA A 473 -25.68 -3.47 -75.74
N ALA A 474 -26.68 -3.26 -74.88
CA ALA A 474 -28.00 -2.80 -75.29
C ALA A 474 -27.95 -1.40 -75.94
N HIS A 475 -27.17 -0.48 -75.37
CA HIS A 475 -26.96 0.86 -75.93
C HIS A 475 -26.26 0.80 -77.30
N LEU A 476 -25.24 -0.06 -77.46
CA LEU A 476 -24.54 -0.24 -78.73
C LEU A 476 -25.47 -0.78 -79.83
N ALA A 477 -26.31 -1.76 -79.47
CA ALA A 477 -27.30 -2.34 -80.39
C ALA A 477 -28.34 -1.32 -80.87
N LEU A 478 -28.71 -0.35 -80.03
CA LEU A 478 -29.62 0.74 -80.39
C LEU A 478 -28.95 1.83 -81.26
N SER A 479 -27.62 1.95 -81.20
CA SER A 479 -26.85 2.99 -81.92
C SER A 479 -26.45 2.62 -83.35
N HIS A 480 -26.63 1.36 -83.78
CA HIS A 480 -26.42 0.92 -85.16
C HIS A 480 -27.78 0.73 -85.87
N PRO A 481 -28.26 1.71 -86.65
CA PRO A 481 -29.45 1.49 -87.48
C PRO A 481 -29.10 0.52 -88.61
N GLN A 482 -29.85 -0.58 -88.70
CA GLN A 482 -29.82 -1.48 -89.85
C GLN A 482 -30.10 -0.64 -91.12
N LYS A 483 -29.12 -0.57 -92.02
CA LYS A 483 -29.25 0.02 -93.35
C LYS A 483 -29.96 -0.92 -94.30
#